data_AF-A0AAW4W2A0-F1
#
_entry.id   AF-A0AAW4W2A0-F1
#
_cell.length_a   1.000
_cell.length_b   1.000
_cell.length_c   1.000
_cell.angle_alpha   90.00
_cell.angle_beta   90.00
_cell.angle_gamma   90.00
#
_symmetry.space_group_name_H-M   'P 1'
#
loop_
_entity.id
_entity.type
_entity.pdbx_description
1 polymer ?
#
loop_
_entity_poly.entity_id
_entity_poly.type
_entity_poly.pdbx_seq_one_letter_code
_entity_poly.pdbx_strand_id
1 'polypeptide(L)' 'MTDIIVATHGGLAEGMVDALELIIGKQENIWFLGLRHEDSIDTFIKRVDSFAADTDHDILFMTDLL' A
#
# COMPACT_ATOMS: atom_id res chain seq x y z
N MET A 1 1.80 -14.69 9.23
CA MET A 1 1.02 -13.45 9.30
C MET A 1 0.96 -12.90 7.89
N THR A 2 -0.06 -12.13 7.51
CA THR A 2 -0.18 -11.60 6.13
C THR A 2 -0.01 -10.11 6.19
N ASP A 3 0.90 -9.59 5.38
CA ASP A 3 1.16 -8.16 5.23
C ASP A 3 0.22 -7.61 4.14
N ILE A 4 -0.37 -6.45 4.36
CA ILE A 4 -1.35 -5.86 3.43
C ILE A 4 -0.78 -4.58 2.84
N ILE A 5 -0.81 -4.47 1.51
CA ILE A 5 -0.44 -3.26 0.80
C ILE A 5 -1.65 -2.76 0.02
N VAL A 6 -2.16 -1.59 0.40
CA VAL A 6 -3.21 -0.88 -0.34
C VAL A 6 -2.53 -0.03 -1.40
N ALA A 7 -2.69 -0.37 -2.67
CA ALA A 7 -2.00 0.26 -3.79
C ALA A 7 -3.02 0.85 -4.77
N THR A 8 -3.14 2.18 -4.81
CA THR A 8 -4.18 2.85 -5.62
C THR A 8 -3.62 4.07 -6.34
N HIS A 9 -4.39 4.61 -7.28
CA HIS A 9 -4.14 5.92 -7.86
C HIS A 9 -4.40 7.03 -6.83
N GLY A 10 -3.66 8.14 -6.95
CA GLY A 10 -3.85 9.34 -6.13
C GLY A 10 -3.66 9.09 -4.64
N GLY A 11 -4.58 9.62 -3.82
CA GLY A 11 -4.55 9.54 -2.35
C GLY A 11 -5.56 8.55 -1.75
N LEU A 12 -6.17 7.66 -2.55
CA LEU A 12 -7.22 6.77 -2.07
C LEU A 12 -6.70 5.78 -1.00
N ALA A 13 -5.56 5.13 -1.25
CA ALA A 13 -4.95 4.19 -0.31
C ALA A 13 -4.59 4.86 1.03
N GLU A 14 -4.01 6.06 0.98
CA GLU A 14 -3.68 6.85 2.18
C GLU A 14 -4.93 7.16 3.00
N GLY A 15 -6.01 7.63 2.35
CA GLY A 15 -7.27 7.91 3.02
C GLY A 15 -7.97 6.66 3.57
N MET A 16 -7.84 5.50 2.90
CA MET A 16 -8.37 4.23 3.40
C MET A 16 -7.63 3.78 4.67
N VAL A 17 -6.30 3.86 4.70
CA VAL A 17 -5.52 3.50 5.87
C VAL A 17 -5.78 4.47 7.02
N ASP A 18 -5.84 5.78 6.76
CA ASP A 18 -6.19 6.79 7.78
C ASP A 18 -7.56 6.51 8.41
N ALA A 19 -8.58 6.21 7.58
CA ALA A 19 -9.90 5.85 8.08
C ALA A 19 -9.89 4.54 8.89
N LEU A 20 -9.11 3.54 8.47
CA LEU A 20 -8.94 2.29 9.21
C LEU A 20 -8.32 2.56 10.60
N GLU A 21 -7.26 3.36 10.65
CA GLU A 21 -6.59 3.70 11.91
C GLU A 21 -7.52 4.44 12.88
N LEU A 22 -8.42 5.29 12.37
CA LEU A 22 -9.42 5.97 13.18
C LEU A 22 -10.43 4.99 13.81
N ILE A 23 -10.81 3.92 13.09
CA ILE A 23 -11.86 2.99 13.51
C ILE A 23 -11.29 1.92 14.47
N ILE A 24 -10.14 1.34 14.13
CA ILE A 24 -9.59 0.17 14.83
C ILE A 24 -8.20 0.39 15.43
N GLY A 25 -7.67 1.62 15.36
CA GLY A 25 -6.31 1.95 15.79
C GLY A 25 -5.26 1.58 14.74
N LYS A 26 -4.03 2.03 14.98
CA LYS A 26 -2.88 1.78 14.10
C LYS A 26 -2.60 0.29 13.96
N GLN A 27 -2.42 -0.16 12.71
CA GLN A 27 -2.03 -1.53 12.39
C GLN A 27 -0.56 -1.57 12.00
N GLU A 28 0.18 -2.57 12.49
CA GLU A 28 1.62 -2.71 12.22
C GLU A 28 1.92 -3.39 10.87
N ASN A 29 0.94 -4.11 10.30
CA ASN A 29 1.11 -4.94 9.10
C ASN A 29 0.32 -4.44 7.88
N ILE A 30 -0.01 -3.14 7.84
CA ILE A 30 -0.75 -2.52 6.74
C ILE A 30 -0.04 -1.25 6.28
N TRP A 31 0.21 -1.16 4.97
CA TRP A 31 0.87 -0.03 4.34
C TRP A 31 0.09 0.46 3.11
N PHE A 32 0.37 1.68 2.68
CA PHE A 32 -0.24 2.27 1.48
C PHE A 32 0.80 2.70 0.45
N LEU A 33 0.44 2.57 -0.82
CA LEU A 33 1.17 3.10 -1.97
C LEU A 33 0.19 3.89 -2.86
N GLY A 34 0.55 5.13 -3.14
CA GLY A 34 -0.19 5.99 -4.08
C GLY A 34 0.61 6.20 -5.36
N LEU A 35 -0.04 6.03 -6.52
CA LEU A 35 0.49 6.44 -7.83
C LEU A 35 -0.04 7.85 -8.15
N ARG A 36 0.83 8.86 -8.06
CA ARG A 36 0.48 10.28 -8.31
C ARG A 36 0.92 10.72 -9.70
N HIS A 37 0.40 11.85 -10.19
CA HIS A 37 0.71 12.37 -11.54
C HIS A 37 2.21 12.64 -11.76
N GLU A 38 2.93 12.99 -10.70
CA GLU A 38 4.37 13.26 -10.72
C GLU A 38 5.22 11.99 -10.63
N ASP A 39 4.61 10.84 -10.29
CA ASP A 39 5.33 9.58 -10.16
C ASP A 39 5.54 8.93 -11.52
N SER A 40 6.75 8.44 -11.79
CA SER A 40 6.95 7.51 -12.90
C SER A 40 6.50 6.10 -12.51
N ILE A 41 5.98 5.36 -13.49
CA ILE A 41 5.59 3.95 -13.31
C ILE A 41 6.78 3.11 -12.79
N ASP A 42 7.99 3.36 -13.32
CA ASP A 42 9.20 2.66 -12.86
C ASP A 42 9.49 2.89 -11.37
N THR A 43 9.25 4.11 -10.89
CA THR A 43 9.46 4.46 -9.48
C THR A 43 8.42 3.76 -8.60
N PHE A 44 7.17 3.69 -9.09
CA PHE A 44 6.11 2.99 -8.39
C PHE A 44 6.39 1.48 -8.28
N ILE A 45 6.80 0.83 -9.37
CA ILE A 45 7.18 -0.58 -9.39
C ILE A 45 8.30 -0.85 -8.39
N LYS A 46 9.35 -0.02 -8.38
CA LYS A 46 10.45 -0.16 -7.41
C LYS A 46 9.99 -0.08 -5.95
N ARG A 47 8.99 0.76 -5.63
CA ARG A 47 8.42 0.84 -4.28
C ARG A 47 7.66 -0.42 -3.91
N VAL A 48 6.92 -1.01 -4.85
CA VAL A 48 6.24 -2.30 -4.67
C VAL A 48 7.28 -3.41 -4.44
N ASP A 49 8.31 -3.49 -5.28
CA ASP A 49 9.37 -4.51 -5.17
C ASP A 49 10.14 -4.41 -3.86
N SER A 50 10.47 -3.18 -3.42
CA SER A 50 11.15 -2.95 -2.14
C SER A 50 10.33 -3.47 -0.96
N PHE A 51 9.02 -3.26 -0.98
CA PHE A 51 8.13 -3.77 0.06
C PHE A 51 8.08 -5.31 0.05
N ALA A 52 8.04 -5.91 -1.14
CA ALA A 52 8.01 -7.35 -1.27
C ALA A 52 9.32 -8.04 -0.84
N ALA A 53 10.44 -7.34 -0.93
CA ALA A 53 11.75 -7.86 -0.53
C ALA A 53 12.02 -7.77 0.98
N ASP A 54 11.29 -6.92 1.71
CA ASP A 54 11.57 -6.59 3.12
C ASP A 54 10.83 -7.50 4.13
N THR A 55 10.06 -8.51 3.66
CA THR A 55 9.28 -9.39 4.54
C THR A 55 9.34 -10.86 4.10
N ASP A 56 9.38 -11.77 5.08
CA ASP A 56 9.24 -13.22 4.88
C ASP A 56 7.76 -13.67 4.91
N HIS A 57 6.82 -12.74 5.03
CA HIS A 57 5.39 -13.00 5.10
C HIS A 57 4.71 -13.04 3.73
N ASP A 58 3.56 -13.71 3.65
CA ASP A 58 2.67 -13.58 2.50
C ASP A 58 2.14 -12.14 2.40
N ILE A 59 2.07 -11.60 1.19
CA ILE A 59 1.62 -10.23 0.92
C ILE A 59 0.30 -10.25 0.15
N LEU A 60 -0.70 -9.51 0.65
CA LEU A 60 -1.95 -9.23 -0.03
C LEU A 60 -1.93 -7.80 -0.59
N PHE A 61 -1.97 -7.68 -1.92
CA PHE A 61 -2.16 -6.41 -2.59
C PHE A 61 -3.65 -6.12 -2.78
N MET A 62 -4.10 -4.94 -2.31
CA MET A 62 -5.44 -4.42 -2.52
C MET A 62 -5.38 -3.23 -3.47
N THR A 63 -5.95 -3.35 -4.67
CA THR A 63 -5.92 -2.32 -5.69
C THR A 63 -7.29 -1.69 -5.95
N ASP A 64 -7.30 -0.49 -6.50
CA ASP A 64 -8.52 0.22 -6.91
C ASP A 64 -9.05 -0.26 -8.27
N LEU A 65 -8.17 -0.73 -9.14
CA LEU A 65 -8.46 -1.23 -10.49
C LEU A 65 -7.75 -2.57 -10.74
N LEU A 66 -8.36 -3.39 -11.61
CA LEU A 66 -7.85 -4.70 -12.05
C LEU A 66 -6.99 -4.57 -13.32
#